data_AF-A0A6G3S9F7-F1
#
_entry.id   AF-A0A6G3S9F7-F1
#
_cell.length_a   1.000
_cell.length_b   1.000
_cell.length_c   1.000
_cell.angle_alpha   90.00
_cell.angle_beta   90.00
_cell.angle_gamma   90.00
#
_symmetry.space_group_name_H-M   'P 1'
#
loop_
_entity.id
_entity.type
_entity.pdbx_description
1 polymer ?
#
loop_
_entity_poly.entity_id
_entity_poly.type
_entity_poly.pdbx_seq_one_letter_code
_entity_poly.pdbx_strand_id
1 'polypeptide(L)'
;MDEESRTVTERIRKESGGTPAFEQLAATRDPDELAAVLTAPQQPLWARELAAYRLGVAGDGRAFESLVLLLNHRDPERCAAAAQALALLGDPRTARAAAAL
;
A
#
# COMPACT_ATOMS: atom_id res chain seq x y z
N MET A 1 -14.44 -7.18 1.15
CA MET A 1 -13.90 -5.83 1.27
C MET A 1 -14.16 -5.34 2.68
N ASP A 2 -13.16 -5.48 3.53
CA ASP A 2 -13.19 -5.11 4.94
C ASP A 2 -13.34 -3.58 5.12
N GLU A 3 -13.88 -3.15 6.26
CA GLU A 3 -14.11 -1.71 6.58
C GLU A 3 -12.82 -0.89 6.55
N GLU A 4 -11.73 -1.48 7.03
CA GLU A 4 -10.41 -0.87 7.03
C GLU A 4 -9.90 -0.60 5.62
N SER A 5 -10.06 -1.55 4.68
CA SER A 5 -9.67 -1.34 3.27
C SER A 5 -10.48 -0.24 2.60
N ARG A 6 -11.76 -0.08 2.96
CA ARG A 6 -12.61 1.00 2.47
C ARG A 6 -12.12 2.35 3.00
N THR A 7 -11.76 2.42 4.27
CA THR A 7 -11.25 3.64 4.92
C THR A 7 -9.89 4.06 4.33
N VAL A 8 -8.97 3.13 4.13
CA VAL A 8 -7.66 3.38 3.50
C VAL A 8 -7.86 3.92 2.08
N THR A 9 -8.70 3.26 1.28
CA THR A 9 -8.94 3.66 -0.11
C THR A 9 -9.58 5.05 -0.20
N GLU A 10 -10.54 5.38 0.68
CA GLU A 10 -11.18 6.70 0.71
C GLU A 10 -10.23 7.83 1.14
N ARG A 11 -9.33 7.59 2.10
CA ARG A 11 -8.29 8.57 2.44
C ARG A 11 -7.37 8.82 1.24
N ILE A 12 -6.86 7.75 0.62
CA ILE A 12 -5.99 7.85 -0.56
C ILE A 12 -6.71 8.57 -1.70
N ARG A 13 -8.01 8.32 -1.89
CA ARG A 13 -8.83 9.04 -2.87
C ARG A 13 -8.80 10.54 -2.63
N LYS A 14 -8.98 10.98 -1.38
CA LYS A 14 -8.89 12.40 -1.01
C LYS A 14 -7.49 12.97 -1.26
N GLU A 15 -6.42 12.25 -0.89
CA GLU A 15 -5.02 12.66 -1.15
C GLU A 15 -4.71 12.78 -2.65
N SER A 16 -5.25 11.88 -3.46
CA SER A 16 -5.06 11.87 -4.92
C SER A 16 -5.89 12.94 -5.65
N GLY A 17 -6.80 13.62 -4.95
CA GLY A 17 -7.79 14.53 -5.54
C GLY A 17 -8.86 13.84 -6.38
N GLY A 18 -9.03 12.51 -6.25
CA GLY A 18 -9.94 11.73 -7.11
C GLY A 18 -9.55 11.76 -8.58
N THR A 19 -8.25 11.84 -8.87
CA THR A 19 -7.74 11.91 -10.24
C THR A 19 -8.04 10.62 -11.02
N PRO A 20 -8.10 10.67 -12.37
CA PRO A 20 -8.28 9.47 -13.19
C PRO A 20 -7.22 8.40 -12.93
N ALA A 21 -6.00 8.82 -12.58
CA ALA A 21 -4.92 7.91 -12.22
C ALA A 21 -5.25 7.10 -10.95
N PHE A 22 -5.89 7.72 -9.95
CA PHE A 22 -6.36 7.02 -8.76
C PHE A 22 -7.45 6.00 -9.13
N GLU A 23 -8.46 6.41 -9.89
CA GLU A 23 -9.57 5.53 -10.26
C GLU A 23 -9.07 4.31 -11.07
N GLN A 24 -8.13 4.54 -12.00
CA GLN A 24 -7.47 3.46 -12.75
C GLN A 24 -6.72 2.51 -11.81
N LEU A 25 -5.88 3.05 -10.92
CA LEU A 25 -5.06 2.24 -10.01
C LEU A 25 -5.90 1.54 -8.93
N ALA A 26 -7.05 2.09 -8.56
CA ALA A 26 -8.00 1.45 -7.65
C ALA A 26 -8.78 0.32 -8.35
N ALA A 27 -9.11 0.49 -9.63
CA ALA A 27 -9.88 -0.48 -10.41
C ALA A 27 -9.04 -1.62 -11.01
N THR A 28 -7.73 -1.41 -11.25
CA THR A 28 -6.88 -2.41 -11.91
C THR A 28 -6.85 -3.72 -11.11
N ARG A 29 -6.94 -4.86 -11.77
CA ARG A 29 -6.76 -6.19 -11.14
C ARG A 29 -5.40 -6.80 -11.49
N ASP A 30 -4.59 -6.06 -12.24
CA ASP A 30 -3.29 -6.51 -12.70
C ASP A 30 -2.23 -6.24 -11.62
N PRO A 31 -1.67 -7.28 -10.97
CA PRO A 31 -0.64 -7.09 -9.96
C PRO A 31 0.68 -6.58 -10.57
N ASP A 32 0.92 -6.77 -11.87
CA ASP A 32 2.12 -6.26 -12.54
C ASP A 32 2.04 -4.74 -12.75
N GLU A 33 0.85 -4.21 -13.04
CA GLU A 33 0.61 -2.76 -13.09
C GLU A 33 0.84 -2.11 -11.72
N LEU A 34 0.34 -2.75 -10.65
CA LEU A 34 0.59 -2.29 -9.28
C LEU A 34 2.08 -2.35 -8.92
N ALA A 35 2.78 -3.43 -9.27
CA ALA A 35 4.20 -3.57 -8.99
C ALA A 35 5.04 -2.55 -9.76
N ALA A 36 4.64 -2.21 -11.00
CA ALA A 36 5.29 -1.17 -11.78
C ALA A 36 5.23 0.19 -11.07
N VAL A 37 4.09 0.53 -10.44
CA VAL A 37 3.95 1.79 -9.67
C VAL A 37 4.94 1.86 -8.49
N LEU A 38 5.25 0.74 -7.84
CA LEU A 38 6.21 0.73 -6.73
C LEU A 38 7.63 1.13 -7.18
N THR A 39 8.02 0.72 -8.39
CA THR A 39 9.37 0.93 -8.92
C THR A 39 9.49 2.18 -9.81
N ALA A 40 8.38 2.69 -10.32
CA ALA A 40 8.39 3.81 -11.24
C ALA A 40 8.89 5.11 -10.57
N PRO A 41 9.73 5.89 -11.28
CA PRO A 41 10.21 7.17 -10.78
C PRO A 41 9.06 8.17 -10.66
N GLN A 42 9.21 9.15 -9.76
CA GLN A 42 8.30 10.29 -9.61
C GLN A 42 6.83 9.93 -9.31
N GLN A 43 6.52 8.68 -8.93
CA GLN A 43 5.19 8.34 -8.46
C GLN A 43 4.86 9.08 -7.16
N PRO A 44 3.65 9.63 -7.03
CA PRO A 44 3.23 10.29 -5.80
C PRO A 44 3.09 9.25 -4.67
N LEU A 45 3.22 9.73 -3.43
CA LEU A 45 3.20 8.87 -2.25
C LEU A 45 1.88 8.09 -2.12
N TRP A 46 0.74 8.70 -2.47
CA TRP A 46 -0.58 8.05 -2.47
C TRP A 46 -0.63 6.86 -3.44
N ALA A 47 0.03 6.94 -4.60
CA ALA A 47 0.01 5.88 -5.60
C ALA A 47 0.85 4.68 -5.14
N ARG A 48 2.04 4.94 -4.58
CA ARG A 48 2.88 3.88 -3.99
C ARG A 48 2.19 3.18 -2.83
N GLU A 49 1.51 3.94 -1.98
CA GLU A 49 0.74 3.36 -0.88
C GLU A 49 -0.41 2.50 -1.38
N LEU A 50 -1.22 2.99 -2.32
CA LEU A 50 -2.34 2.22 -2.85
C LEU A 50 -1.84 0.92 -3.48
N ALA A 51 -0.78 0.98 -4.29
CA ALA A 51 -0.20 -0.19 -4.91
C ALA A 51 0.34 -1.17 -3.87
N ALA A 52 1.11 -0.71 -2.90
CA ALA A 52 1.71 -1.56 -1.87
C ALA A 52 0.63 -2.20 -0.99
N TYR A 53 -0.39 -1.43 -0.58
CA TYR A 53 -1.51 -1.94 0.20
C TYR A 53 -2.27 -3.03 -0.54
N ARG A 54 -2.65 -2.77 -1.80
CA ARG A 54 -3.43 -3.73 -2.60
C ARG A 54 -2.65 -5.01 -2.90
N LEU A 55 -1.36 -4.90 -3.21
CA LEU A 55 -0.48 -6.04 -3.39
C LEU A 55 -0.31 -6.84 -2.08
N GLY A 56 -0.13 -6.16 -0.94
CA GLY A 56 -0.02 -6.80 0.37
C GLY A 56 -1.28 -7.57 0.77
N VAL A 57 -2.46 -6.96 0.59
CA VAL A 57 -3.76 -7.62 0.82
C VAL A 57 -3.94 -8.84 -0.11
N ALA A 58 -3.41 -8.77 -1.33
CA ALA A 58 -3.44 -9.89 -2.28
C ALA A 58 -2.40 -10.99 -2.00
N GLY A 59 -1.53 -10.81 -1.00
CA GLY A 59 -0.46 -11.75 -0.68
C GLY A 59 0.77 -11.65 -1.61
N ASP A 60 0.92 -10.56 -2.36
CA ASP A 60 2.04 -10.37 -3.27
C ASP A 60 3.27 -9.79 -2.54
N GLY A 61 4.32 -10.62 -2.42
CA GLY A 61 5.57 -10.30 -1.73
C GLY A 61 6.34 -9.10 -2.29
N ARG A 62 6.04 -8.62 -3.51
CA ARG A 62 6.63 -7.40 -4.08
C ARG A 62 6.27 -6.15 -3.28
N ALA A 63 5.18 -6.19 -2.51
CA ALA A 63 4.77 -5.09 -1.65
C ALA A 63 5.68 -4.87 -0.44
N PHE A 64 6.39 -5.92 0.02
CA PHE A 64 7.01 -5.95 1.36
C PHE A 64 7.88 -4.74 1.65
N GLU A 65 8.87 -4.44 0.80
CA GLU A 65 9.80 -3.33 1.01
C GLU A 65 9.06 -1.97 1.05
N SER A 66 8.07 -1.79 0.18
CA SER A 66 7.28 -0.56 0.14
C SER A 66 6.42 -0.41 1.40
N LEU A 67 5.82 -1.49 1.89
CA LEU A 67 5.05 -1.48 3.12
C LEU A 67 5.92 -1.20 4.35
N VAL A 68 7.12 -1.78 4.44
CA VAL A 68 8.07 -1.49 5.52
C VAL A 68 8.49 -0.01 5.52
N LEU A 69 8.70 0.59 4.34
CA LEU A 69 8.98 2.02 4.23
C LEU A 69 7.79 2.87 4.69
N LEU A 70 6.57 2.49 4.34
CA LEU A 70 5.35 3.19 4.76
C LEU A 70 5.10 3.06 6.27
N LEU A 71 5.47 1.92 6.85
CA LEU A 71 5.36 1.67 8.29
C LEU A 71 6.30 2.58 9.10
N ASN A 72 7.44 2.95 8.53
CA ASN A 72 8.38 3.94 9.08
C ASN A 72 7.94 5.41 8.90
N HIS A 73 6.81 5.66 8.23
CA HIS A 73 6.36 7.01 7.96
C HIS A 73 5.79 7.68 9.22
N ARG A 74 5.94 9.01 9.34
CA ARG A 74 5.42 9.79 10.48
C ARG A 74 3.90 10.00 10.50
N ASP A 75 3.18 9.33 9.60
CA ASP A 75 1.73 9.45 9.46
C ASP A 75 1.06 8.22 10.10
N PRO A 76 0.30 8.36 11.19
CA PRO A 76 -0.32 7.23 11.88
C PRO A 76 -1.31 6.43 11.03
N GLU A 77 -2.08 7.10 10.14
CA GLU A 77 -3.08 6.42 9.31
C GLU A 77 -2.40 5.57 8.23
N ARG A 78 -1.33 6.10 7.63
CA ARG A 78 -0.48 5.38 6.65
C ARG A 78 0.30 4.23 7.31
N CYS A 79 0.79 4.44 8.53
CA CYS A 79 1.46 3.42 9.34
C CYS A 79 0.50 2.26 9.65
N ALA A 80 -0.73 2.55 10.08
CA ALA A 80 -1.75 1.54 10.34
C ALA A 80 -2.12 0.74 9.09
N ALA A 81 -2.31 1.42 7.95
CA ALA A 81 -2.57 0.76 6.67
C ALA A 81 -1.43 -0.19 6.25
N ALA A 82 -0.18 0.26 6.42
CA ALA A 82 1.00 -0.55 6.13
C ALA A 82 1.12 -1.78 7.04
N ALA A 83 0.89 -1.60 8.35
CA ALA A 83 0.90 -2.69 9.33
C ALA A 83 -0.16 -3.75 8.99
N GLN A 84 -1.37 -3.31 8.65
CA GLN A 84 -2.46 -4.19 8.26
C GLN A 84 -2.10 -4.99 6.99
N ALA A 85 -1.62 -4.33 5.95
CA ALA A 85 -1.21 -4.99 4.71
C ALA A 85 -0.05 -5.97 4.91
N LEU A 86 0.92 -5.65 5.79
CA LEU A 86 2.01 -6.57 6.15
C LEU A 86 1.52 -7.82 6.90
N ALA A 87 0.52 -7.65 7.77
CA ALA A 87 -0.11 -8.77 8.47
C ALA A 87 -0.85 -9.69 7.50
N LEU A 88 -1.58 -9.12 6.55
CA LEU A 88 -2.31 -9.87 5.50
C LEU A 88 -1.37 -10.51 4.48
N LEU A 89 -0.24 -9.86 4.16
CA LEU A 89 0.79 -10.41 3.30
C LEU A 89 1.38 -11.70 3.86
N GLY A 90 1.44 -11.84 5.18
CA GLY A 90 1.92 -13.06 5.83
C GLY A 90 3.40 -13.35 5.61
N ASP A 91 4.20 -12.36 5.19
CA ASP A 91 5.62 -12.54 4.94
C ASP A 91 6.37 -12.80 6.26
N PRO A 92 7.19 -13.86 6.36
CA PRO A 92 7.93 -14.18 7.59
C PRO A 92 8.91 -13.08 8.00
N ARG A 93 9.33 -12.21 7.06
CA ARG A 93 10.19 -11.06 7.35
C ARG A 93 9.48 -9.96 8.14
N THR A 94 8.14 -9.95 8.18
CA THR A 94 7.34 -8.93 8.88
C THR A 94 7.71 -8.83 10.35
N ALA A 95 7.90 -9.95 11.05
CA ALA A 95 8.26 -9.93 12.48
C ALA A 95 9.61 -9.23 12.72
N ARG A 96 10.58 -9.44 11.83
CA ARG A 96 11.88 -8.78 11.90
C ARG A 96 11.79 -7.30 11.58
N ALA A 97 11.01 -6.94 10.56
CA ALA A 97 10.79 -5.56 10.19
C ALA A 97 10.13 -4.78 11.34
N ALA A 98 9.08 -5.33 11.96
CA ALA A 98 8.38 -4.71 13.08
C ALA A 98 9.29 -4.49 14.31
N ALA A 99 10.25 -5.38 14.56
CA ALA A 99 11.20 -5.25 15.66
C ALA A 99 12.28 -4.17 15.44
N ALA A 100 12.42 -3.64 14.23
CA ALA A 100 13.45 -2.67 13.86
C ALA A 100 12.95 -1.22 13.79
N LEU A 101 11.67 -0.98 14.10
CA LEU A 101 10.98 0.32 14.11
C LEU A 101 11.00 0.92 15.51
#